data_AF-A0A667GAL5-F1
#
_entry.id   AF-A0A667GAL5-F1
#
_cell.length_a   1.000
_cell.length_b   1.000
_cell.length_c   1.000
_cell.angle_alpha   90.00
_cell.angle_beta   90.00
_cell.angle_gamma   90.00
#
_symmetry.space_group_name_H-M   'P 1'
#
loop_
_entity.id
_entity.type
_entity.pdbx_description
1 polymer ?
#
loop_
_entity_poly.entity_id
_entity_poly.type
_entity_poly.pdbx_seq_one_letter_code
_entity_poly.pdbx_strand_id
1 'polypeptide(L)'
;MTADERKLFDHLKSPHLKYWVPFIWFGNLAAKARKEGRIRDSVDLQSLMTEMNRYRSWCSLLFGYDWVGIPLVYTQVAEQLINPFGEDDDDFETNWCIDRNLQVSLLAVDEMHMSLPKMKKDIYWDDSAARPPYTLAAADYCIPSFLGSTVEMGISSFSPIPLAECLLILTGSRPKGKDD
;
A
#
# COMPACT_ATOMS: atom_id res chain seq x y z
N MET A 1 2.60 24.56 -2.26
CA MET A 1 3.91 24.99 -2.79
C MET A 1 4.27 26.31 -2.15
N THR A 2 5.48 26.42 -1.61
CA THR A 2 5.94 27.65 -0.94
C THR A 2 6.27 28.74 -1.97
N ALA A 3 6.36 29.99 -1.52
CA ALA A 3 6.69 31.11 -2.39
C ALA A 3 8.08 30.97 -3.04
N ASP A 4 9.04 30.36 -2.35
CA ASP A 4 10.40 30.19 -2.88
C ASP A 4 10.49 29.01 -3.85
N GLU A 5 9.78 27.90 -3.58
CA GLU A 5 9.61 26.82 -4.55
C GLU A 5 8.96 27.32 -5.84
N ARG A 6 7.95 28.20 -5.73
CA ARG A 6 7.31 28.80 -6.91
C ARG A 6 8.30 29.56 -7.78
N LYS A 7 9.16 30.39 -7.17
CA LYS A 7 10.20 31.11 -7.91
C LYS A 7 11.11 30.15 -8.66
N LEU A 8 11.60 29.10 -7.99
CA LEU A 8 12.46 28.09 -8.62
C LEU A 8 11.75 27.37 -9.77
N PHE A 9 10.48 27.00 -9.58
CA PHE A 9 9.65 26.35 -10.58
C PHE A 9 9.44 27.21 -11.84
N ASP A 10 9.18 28.50 -11.65
CA ASP A 10 8.93 29.45 -12.73
C ASP A 10 10.22 29.79 -13.51
N HIS A 11 11.37 29.84 -12.84
CA HIS A 11 12.68 30.09 -13.49
C HIS A 11 13.15 28.94 -14.39
N LEU A 12 12.68 27.71 -14.16
CA LEU A 12 13.03 26.56 -15.00
C LEU A 12 12.42 26.72 -16.40
N LYS A 13 13.26 26.85 -17.43
CA LYS A 13 12.78 26.92 -18.82
C LYS A 13 12.49 25.50 -19.33
N SER A 14 11.21 25.20 -19.56
CA SER A 14 10.78 23.97 -20.22
C SER A 14 9.52 24.26 -21.05
N PRO A 15 9.45 23.75 -22.30
CA PRO A 15 8.24 23.87 -23.13
C PRO A 15 7.15 22.86 -22.74
N HIS A 16 7.42 21.94 -21.82
CA HIS A 16 6.49 20.88 -21.40
C HIS A 16 5.94 21.13 -19.99
N LEU A 17 4.84 20.43 -19.65
CA LEU A 17 4.28 20.43 -18.31
C LEU A 17 5.33 19.96 -17.28
N LYS A 18 5.48 20.73 -16.21
CA LYS A 18 6.53 20.59 -15.20
C LYS A 18 6.12 19.72 -14.00
N TYR A 19 5.15 18.82 -14.15
CA TYR A 19 4.67 17.95 -13.07
C TYR A 19 5.77 17.02 -12.52
N TRP A 20 6.83 16.79 -13.29
CA TRP A 20 7.98 15.96 -12.90
C TRP A 20 8.95 16.66 -11.94
N VAL A 21 8.90 17.99 -11.83
CA VAL A 21 9.87 18.78 -11.06
C VAL A 21 9.87 18.41 -9.56
N PRO A 22 8.72 18.27 -8.88
CA PRO A 22 8.70 17.85 -7.48
C PRO A 22 9.32 16.47 -7.22
N PHE A 23 9.24 15.52 -8.18
CA PHE A 23 9.87 14.20 -8.02
C PHE A 23 11.39 14.28 -8.01
N ILE A 24 11.96 15.18 -8.82
CA ILE A 24 13.40 15.44 -8.81
C ILE A 24 13.83 16.12 -7.52
N TRP A 25 13.04 17.08 -7.03
CA TRP A 25 13.29 17.73 -5.74
C TRP A 25 13.24 16.72 -4.59
N PHE A 26 12.28 15.80 -4.60
CA PHE A 26 12.20 14.71 -3.65
C PHE A 26 13.44 13.83 -3.68
N GLY A 27 13.87 13.36 -4.86
CA GLY A 27 15.07 12.51 -4.99
C GLY A 27 16.34 13.20 -4.48
N ASN A 28 16.50 14.49 -4.79
CA ASN A 28 17.61 15.30 -4.29
C ASN A 28 17.54 15.49 -2.76
N LEU A 29 16.35 15.74 -2.23
CA LEU A 29 16.12 15.91 -0.79
C LEU A 29 16.39 14.61 -0.02
N ALA A 30 15.93 13.47 -0.53
CA ALA A 30 16.17 12.16 0.05
C ALA A 30 17.67 11.79 0.04
N ALA A 31 18.35 12.04 -1.08
CA ALA A 31 19.80 11.84 -1.16
C ALA A 31 20.57 12.76 -0.20
N LYS A 32 20.13 14.02 -0.03
CA LYS A 32 20.70 14.96 0.96
C LYS A 32 20.45 14.47 2.39
N ALA A 33 19.22 14.05 2.73
CA ALA A 33 18.87 13.53 4.04
C ALA A 33 19.71 12.31 4.43
N ARG A 34 20.04 11.45 3.47
CA ARG A 34 20.99 10.35 3.68
C ARG A 34 22.41 10.85 3.97
N LYS A 35 22.93 11.80 3.19
CA LYS A 35 24.27 12.37 3.43
C LYS A 35 24.37 13.04 4.80
N GLU A 36 23.28 13.62 5.28
CA GLU A 36 23.16 14.21 6.62
C GLU A 36 22.95 13.17 7.74
N GLY A 37 22.89 11.87 7.42
CA GLY A 37 22.71 10.81 8.41
C GLY A 37 21.29 10.69 8.99
N ARG A 38 20.29 11.40 8.42
CA ARG A 38 18.88 11.27 8.84
C ARG A 38 18.27 9.94 8.39
N ILE A 39 18.73 9.42 7.25
CA ILE A 39 18.40 8.08 6.75
C ILE A 39 19.58 7.17 7.06
N ARG A 40 19.33 6.08 7.79
CA ARG A 40 20.38 5.20 8.33
C ARG A 40 21.09 4.42 7.23
N ASP A 41 20.33 3.71 6.40
CA ASP A 41 20.87 2.71 5.48
C ASP A 41 20.57 3.01 4.00
N SER A 42 21.37 2.39 3.12
CA SER A 42 21.11 2.44 1.68
C SER A 42 19.77 1.86 1.27
N VAL A 43 19.38 0.82 1.99
CA VAL A 43 18.19 0.04 1.70
C VAL A 43 16.96 0.89 1.96
N ASP A 44 16.94 1.65 3.07
CA ASP A 44 15.86 2.59 3.38
C ASP A 44 15.71 3.67 2.30
N LEU A 45 16.83 4.26 1.85
CA LEU A 45 16.79 5.21 0.74
C LEU A 45 16.30 4.57 -0.56
N GLN A 46 16.76 3.36 -0.87
CA GLN A 46 16.32 2.64 -2.08
C GLN A 46 14.83 2.35 -2.04
N SER A 47 14.30 1.88 -0.91
CA SER A 47 12.87 1.65 -0.71
C SER A 47 12.07 2.94 -0.91
N LEU A 48 12.53 4.05 -0.32
CA LEU A 48 11.89 5.36 -0.47
C LEU A 48 11.87 5.82 -1.95
N MET A 49 12.97 5.64 -2.68
CA MET A 49 13.06 5.97 -4.10
C MET A 49 12.19 5.04 -4.96
N THR A 50 12.09 3.76 -4.62
CA THR A 50 11.24 2.79 -5.31
C THR A 50 9.76 3.19 -5.19
N GLU A 51 9.28 3.48 -3.98
CA GLU A 51 7.89 3.91 -3.79
C GLU A 51 7.60 5.24 -4.48
N MET A 52 8.54 6.20 -4.46
CA MET A 52 8.35 7.46 -5.19
C MET A 52 8.28 7.24 -6.71
N ASN A 53 9.09 6.35 -7.26
CA ASN A 53 9.02 6.02 -8.69
C ASN A 53 7.72 5.30 -9.06
N ARG A 54 7.17 4.48 -8.15
CA ARG A 54 5.85 3.87 -8.32
C ARG A 54 4.76 4.95 -8.37
N TYR A 55 4.78 5.90 -7.43
CA TYR A 55 3.85 7.03 -7.43
C TYR A 55 3.97 7.89 -8.70
N ARG A 56 5.21 8.20 -9.14
CA ARG A 56 5.46 8.88 -10.42
C ARG A 56 4.81 8.14 -11.59
N SER A 57 4.88 6.81 -11.60
CA SER A 57 4.31 5.99 -12.67
C SER A 57 2.78 6.09 -12.72
N TRP A 58 2.11 6.20 -11.57
CA TRP A 58 0.66 6.47 -11.52
C TRP A 58 0.29 7.87 -12.05
N CYS A 59 1.07 8.90 -11.69
CA CYS A 59 0.85 10.23 -12.27
C CYS A 59 1.09 10.25 -13.78
N SER A 60 2.10 9.52 -14.27
CA SER A 60 2.35 9.39 -15.71
C SER A 60 1.24 8.60 -16.42
N LEU A 61 0.65 7.59 -15.77
CA LEU A 61 -0.50 6.86 -16.29
C LEU A 61 -1.72 7.78 -16.44
N LEU A 62 -2.01 8.60 -15.43
CA LEU A 62 -3.08 9.60 -15.48
C LEU A 62 -2.88 10.58 -16.64
N PHE A 63 -1.66 11.09 -16.80
CA PHE A 63 -1.30 11.94 -17.95
C PHE A 63 -1.47 11.20 -19.28
N GLY A 64 -1.18 9.90 -19.33
CA GLY A 64 -1.39 9.08 -20.52
C GLY A 64 -2.86 8.95 -20.91
N TYR A 65 -3.76 8.78 -19.93
CA TYR A 65 -5.20 8.75 -20.16
C TYR A 65 -5.76 10.09 -20.62
N ASP A 66 -5.25 11.20 -20.09
CA ASP A 66 -5.60 12.56 -20.53
C ASP A 66 -5.10 12.85 -21.96
N TRP A 67 -3.87 12.43 -22.28
CA TRP A 67 -3.25 12.69 -23.58
C TRP A 67 -3.83 11.83 -24.71
N VAL A 68 -4.09 10.55 -24.46
CA VAL A 68 -4.56 9.59 -25.47
C VAL A 68 -6.03 9.28 -25.24
N GLY A 69 -6.89 10.16 -25.72
CA GLY A 69 -8.34 9.93 -25.72
C GLY A 69 -8.76 8.76 -26.62
N ILE A 70 -9.97 8.25 -26.38
CA ILE A 70 -10.60 7.22 -27.22
C ILE A 70 -10.75 7.77 -28.65
N PRO A 71 -10.37 7.02 -29.71
CA PRO A 71 -10.47 7.52 -31.06
C PRO A 71 -11.90 7.93 -31.41
N LEU A 72 -12.08 9.12 -31.98
CA LEU A 72 -13.38 9.75 -32.28
C LEU A 72 -14.30 8.91 -33.18
N VAL A 73 -13.76 7.94 -33.92
CA VAL A 73 -14.54 6.98 -34.72
C VAL A 73 -15.34 6.01 -33.85
N TYR A 74 -14.92 5.75 -32.60
CA TYR A 74 -15.54 4.78 -31.71
C TYR A 74 -16.51 5.39 -30.68
N THR A 75 -16.63 6.72 -30.59
CA THR A 75 -17.33 7.39 -29.48
C THR A 75 -18.86 7.53 -29.65
N GLN A 76 -19.51 6.74 -30.51
CA GLN A 76 -20.93 6.95 -30.84
C GLN A 76 -21.95 6.59 -29.72
N VAL A 77 -21.54 6.03 -28.57
CA VAL A 77 -22.46 5.64 -27.47
C VAL A 77 -21.86 5.87 -26.06
N ALA A 78 -20.66 6.45 -25.91
CA ALA A 78 -19.89 6.39 -24.66
C ALA A 78 -19.71 7.73 -23.91
N GLU A 79 -20.61 8.70 -24.05
CA GLU A 79 -20.40 10.09 -23.57
C GLU A 79 -20.09 10.21 -22.06
N GLN A 80 -20.68 9.38 -21.19
CA GLN A 80 -20.55 9.51 -19.73
C GLN A 80 -19.30 8.87 -19.11
N LEU A 81 -18.58 7.97 -19.80
CA LEU A 81 -17.38 7.31 -19.25
C LEU A 81 -16.08 7.75 -19.96
N ILE A 82 -16.18 8.74 -20.85
CA ILE A 82 -15.04 9.23 -21.63
C ILE A 82 -14.09 10.05 -20.75
N ASN A 83 -14.59 10.77 -19.74
CA ASN A 83 -13.76 11.55 -18.83
C ASN A 83 -14.31 11.52 -17.39
N PRO A 84 -13.83 10.59 -16.53
CA PRO A 84 -14.30 10.45 -15.15
C PRO A 84 -13.72 11.51 -14.18
N PHE A 85 -13.08 12.55 -14.71
CA PHE A 85 -12.45 13.65 -13.97
C PHE A 85 -13.17 14.99 -14.17
N GLY A 86 -14.44 14.93 -14.59
CA GLY A 86 -15.30 16.10 -14.76
C GLY A 86 -15.96 16.56 -13.46
N GLU A 87 -17.16 17.12 -13.61
CA GLU A 87 -18.01 17.60 -12.50
C GLU A 87 -19.36 16.85 -12.44
N ASP A 88 -19.49 15.72 -13.13
CA ASP A 88 -20.70 14.91 -13.12
C ASP A 88 -20.85 14.17 -11.77
N ASP A 89 -22.09 13.84 -11.38
CA ASP A 89 -22.38 13.22 -10.07
C ASP A 89 -21.69 11.86 -9.85
N ASP A 90 -21.30 11.17 -10.93
CA ASP A 90 -20.61 9.87 -10.90
C ASP A 90 -19.08 9.99 -11.11
N ASP A 91 -18.54 11.21 -11.23
CA ASP A 91 -17.10 11.46 -11.41
C ASP A 91 -16.29 11.24 -10.13
N PHE A 92 -14.97 11.10 -10.28
CA PHE A 92 -14.08 10.97 -9.13
C PHE A 92 -13.97 12.28 -8.35
N GLU A 93 -14.18 12.19 -7.03
CA GLU A 93 -13.96 13.26 -6.05
C GLU A 93 -12.47 13.55 -5.83
N THR A 94 -11.82 14.10 -6.85
CA THR A 94 -10.37 14.34 -6.87
C THR A 94 -9.93 15.37 -5.84
N ASN A 95 -10.72 16.45 -5.65
CA ASN A 95 -10.44 17.48 -4.66
C ASN A 95 -10.43 16.91 -3.23
N TRP A 96 -11.43 16.08 -2.90
CA TRP A 96 -11.47 15.39 -1.61
C TRP A 96 -10.24 14.49 -1.41
N CYS A 97 -9.85 13.74 -2.45
CA CYS A 97 -8.66 12.89 -2.38
C CYS A 97 -7.39 13.69 -2.12
N ILE A 98 -7.23 14.86 -2.75
CA ILE A 98 -6.08 15.75 -2.57
C ILE A 98 -6.03 16.26 -1.12
N ASP A 99 -7.15 16.78 -0.62
CA ASP A 99 -7.23 17.32 0.74
C ASP A 99 -6.96 16.25 1.80
N ARG A 100 -7.62 15.10 1.66
CA ARG A 100 -7.42 13.93 2.54
C ARG A 100 -5.97 13.49 2.53
N ASN A 101 -5.34 13.39 1.35
CA ASN A 101 -3.97 12.92 1.25
C ASN A 101 -2.97 13.93 1.83
N LEU A 102 -3.19 15.24 1.61
CA LEU A 102 -2.36 16.28 2.21
C LEU A 102 -2.43 16.22 3.74
N GLN A 103 -3.63 16.10 4.30
CA GLN A 103 -3.82 16.02 5.75
C GLN A 103 -3.18 14.76 6.34
N VAL A 104 -3.52 13.58 5.80
CA VAL A 104 -3.07 12.29 6.37
C VAL A 104 -1.56 12.12 6.22
N SER A 105 -0.98 12.53 5.08
CA SER A 105 0.47 12.40 4.86
C SER A 105 1.28 13.26 5.83
N LEU A 106 0.89 14.52 6.05
CA LEU A 106 1.57 15.41 6.98
C LEU A 106 1.39 14.95 8.44
N LEU A 107 0.19 14.52 8.82
CA LEU A 107 -0.08 13.98 10.15
C LEU A 107 0.79 12.74 10.46
N ALA A 108 0.91 11.83 9.50
CA ALA A 108 1.63 10.57 9.68
C ALA A 108 3.14 10.77 9.86
N VAL A 109 3.74 11.75 9.17
CA VAL A 109 5.19 11.99 9.21
C VAL A 109 5.62 12.98 10.29
N ASP A 110 4.69 13.75 10.87
CA ASP A 110 4.96 14.74 11.90
C ASP A 110 4.47 14.24 13.27
N GLU A 111 3.18 14.37 13.57
CA GLU A 111 2.60 14.03 14.88
C GLU A 111 2.77 12.55 15.26
N MET A 112 2.71 11.66 14.26
CA MET A 112 2.80 10.21 14.48
C MET A 112 4.23 9.67 14.38
N HIS A 113 5.23 10.50 14.07
CA HIS A 113 6.60 10.02 13.90
C HIS A 113 7.18 9.45 15.21
N MET A 114 7.47 8.15 15.22
CA MET A 114 7.94 7.40 16.39
C MET A 114 7.01 7.46 17.62
N SER A 115 5.76 7.88 17.42
CA SER A 115 4.72 7.93 18.47
C SER A 115 3.91 6.63 18.45
N LEU A 116 4.37 5.65 19.21
CA LEU A 116 3.76 4.31 19.27
C LEU A 116 2.92 4.17 20.56
N PRO A 117 1.75 3.50 20.51
CA PRO A 117 1.00 3.19 21.72
C PRO A 117 1.81 2.25 22.62
N LYS A 118 1.57 2.34 23.94
CA LYS A 118 2.24 1.48 24.91
C LYS A 118 1.96 0.01 24.59
N MET A 119 3.01 -0.77 24.40
CA MET A 119 2.92 -2.21 24.16
C MET A 119 2.25 -2.89 25.35
N LYS A 120 1.18 -3.62 25.08
CA LYS A 120 0.43 -4.42 26.05
C LYS A 120 0.20 -5.80 25.45
N LYS A 121 0.13 -6.81 26.32
CA LYS A 121 -0.37 -8.14 25.94
C LYS A 121 -1.79 -7.97 25.40
N ASP A 122 -2.07 -8.58 24.26
CA ASP A 122 -3.41 -8.55 23.68
C ASP A 122 -4.37 -9.47 24.45
N ILE A 123 -5.66 -9.40 24.13
CA ILE A 123 -6.72 -10.11 24.85
C ILE A 123 -6.65 -11.64 24.69
N TYR A 124 -5.92 -12.15 23.70
CA TYR A 124 -5.73 -13.57 23.43
C TYR A 124 -4.29 -14.04 23.71
N TRP A 125 -3.49 -13.26 24.46
CA TRP A 125 -2.06 -13.52 24.65
C TRP A 125 -1.71 -14.94 25.13
N ASP A 126 -2.54 -15.52 26.01
CA ASP A 126 -2.36 -16.86 26.56
C ASP A 126 -3.28 -17.92 25.90
N ASP A 127 -4.09 -17.53 24.91
CA ASP A 127 -5.05 -18.42 24.24
C ASP A 127 -4.50 -18.96 22.92
N SER A 128 -4.30 -20.27 22.85
CA SER A 128 -3.84 -20.97 21.64
C SER A 128 -4.86 -21.00 20.50
N ALA A 129 -6.15 -20.77 20.79
CA ALA A 129 -7.25 -20.85 19.83
C ALA A 129 -8.12 -19.58 19.90
N ALA A 130 -7.49 -18.42 19.68
CA ALA A 130 -8.15 -17.11 19.67
C ALA A 130 -9.41 -17.09 18.79
N ARG A 131 -10.56 -16.85 19.42
CA ARG A 131 -11.86 -16.73 18.74
C ARG A 131 -12.51 -15.39 19.04
N PRO A 132 -12.46 -14.43 18.08
CA PRO A 132 -13.20 -13.19 18.20
C PRO A 132 -14.71 -13.44 18.37
N PRO A 133 -15.40 -12.68 19.25
CA PRO A 133 -16.83 -12.81 19.43
C PRO A 133 -17.60 -12.28 18.21
N TYR A 134 -18.74 -12.90 17.92
CA TYR A 134 -19.68 -12.46 16.88
C TYR A 134 -20.89 -11.78 17.50
N THR A 135 -21.40 -10.75 16.85
CA THR A 135 -22.72 -10.18 17.16
C THR A 135 -23.83 -11.16 16.73
N LEU A 136 -25.01 -11.11 17.35
CA LEU A 136 -26.14 -11.99 17.00
C LEU A 136 -26.51 -11.97 15.50
N ALA A 137 -26.51 -10.79 14.87
CA ALA A 137 -26.78 -10.64 13.44
C ALA A 137 -25.71 -11.25 12.52
N ALA A 138 -24.51 -11.49 13.05
CA ALA A 138 -23.37 -12.04 12.32
C ALA A 138 -23.08 -13.50 12.66
N ALA A 139 -23.88 -14.12 13.55
CA ALA A 139 -23.65 -15.49 14.02
C ALA A 139 -23.66 -16.50 12.86
N ASP A 140 -24.52 -16.28 11.86
CA ASP A 140 -24.63 -17.14 10.67
C ASP A 140 -23.39 -17.08 9.76
N TYR A 141 -22.53 -16.06 9.91
CA TYR A 141 -21.25 -15.97 9.20
C TYR A 141 -20.13 -16.77 9.89
N CYS A 142 -20.38 -17.34 11.06
CA CYS A 142 -19.42 -18.22 11.74
C CYS A 142 -19.43 -19.62 11.08
N ILE A 143 -18.94 -19.67 9.84
CA ILE A 143 -18.79 -20.91 9.08
C ILE A 143 -17.47 -21.62 9.42
N PRO A 144 -17.41 -22.96 9.33
CA PRO A 144 -16.18 -23.71 9.53
C PRO A 144 -15.12 -23.31 8.50
N SER A 145 -13.85 -23.42 8.89
CA SER A 145 -12.72 -23.14 8.01
C SER A 145 -12.82 -23.98 6.74
N PHE A 146 -12.70 -23.33 5.58
CA PHE A 146 -12.65 -24.03 4.30
C PHE A 146 -11.32 -24.77 4.17
N LEU A 147 -11.35 -26.10 4.27
CA LEU A 147 -10.15 -26.95 4.20
C LEU A 147 -9.81 -27.39 2.76
N GLY A 148 -10.67 -27.07 1.78
CA GLY A 148 -10.54 -27.49 0.39
C GLY A 148 -11.59 -28.55 -0.01
N SER A 149 -11.95 -28.59 -1.28
CA SER A 149 -12.98 -29.51 -1.81
C SER A 149 -12.55 -30.98 -1.87
N THR A 150 -11.26 -31.27 -1.68
CA THR A 150 -10.67 -32.61 -1.81
C THR A 150 -10.44 -33.32 -0.47
N VAL A 151 -10.81 -32.69 0.65
CA VAL A 151 -10.52 -33.17 2.01
C VAL A 151 -11.21 -34.50 2.32
N GLU A 152 -12.36 -34.76 1.72
CA GLU A 152 -13.10 -36.02 1.87
C GLU A 152 -12.64 -37.13 0.94
N MET A 153 -11.63 -36.91 0.08
CA MET A 153 -11.11 -37.95 -0.83
C MET A 153 -10.36 -39.10 -0.14
N GLY A 154 -10.44 -39.22 1.20
CA GLY A 154 -10.23 -40.47 1.91
C GLY A 154 -8.92 -41.19 1.62
N ILE A 155 -7.81 -40.47 1.47
CA ILE A 155 -6.48 -41.10 1.47
C ILE A 155 -6.21 -41.49 2.93
N SER A 156 -6.56 -42.73 3.25
CA SER A 156 -6.44 -43.37 4.55
C SER A 156 -4.98 -43.62 4.96
N SER A 157 -4.16 -42.58 5.06
CA SER A 157 -2.80 -42.70 5.60
C SER A 157 -2.09 -41.37 5.91
N PHE A 158 -2.78 -40.33 6.37
CA PHE A 158 -2.07 -39.24 7.06
C PHE A 158 -2.82 -38.83 8.33
N SER A 159 -2.27 -39.23 9.48
CA SER A 159 -2.61 -38.60 10.76
C SER A 159 -2.42 -37.10 10.59
N PRO A 160 -3.38 -36.25 11.03
CA PRO A 160 -3.22 -34.81 10.93
C PRO A 160 -1.96 -34.43 11.72
N ILE A 161 -0.96 -33.93 10.98
CA ILE A 161 0.24 -33.33 11.56
C ILE A 161 -0.26 -32.13 12.38
N PRO A 162 0.02 -32.06 13.69
CA PRO A 162 -0.36 -30.92 14.50
C PRO A 162 0.17 -29.63 13.85
N LEU A 163 -0.65 -28.57 13.81
CA LEU A 163 -0.30 -27.28 13.17
C LEU A 163 1.07 -26.72 13.59
N ALA A 164 1.58 -27.10 14.77
CA ALA A 164 2.92 -26.76 15.24
C ALA A 164 4.06 -27.35 14.37
N GLU A 165 3.90 -28.54 13.80
CA GLU A 165 4.92 -29.16 12.94
C GLU A 165 4.90 -28.60 11.50
N CYS A 166 3.73 -28.20 10.99
CA CYS A 166 3.63 -27.50 9.71
C CYS A 166 4.38 -26.15 9.72
N LEU A 167 4.37 -25.44 10.87
CA LEU A 167 5.12 -24.19 11.03
C LEU A 167 6.65 -24.43 11.06
N LEU A 168 7.11 -25.57 11.58
CA LEU A 168 8.53 -25.95 11.60
C LEU A 168 9.05 -26.36 10.22
N ILE A 169 8.21 -27.01 9.39
CA ILE A 169 8.56 -27.37 8.00
C ILE A 169 8.72 -26.11 7.13
N LEU A 170 7.90 -25.08 7.35
CA LEU A 170 7.99 -23.82 6.61
C LEU A 170 9.14 -22.91 7.09
N THR A 171 9.62 -23.07 8.32
CA THR A 171 10.72 -22.25 8.89
C THR A 171 12.09 -22.94 8.85
N GLY A 172 12.20 -24.13 8.28
CA GLY A 172 13.48 -24.78 7.92
C GLY A 172 14.39 -25.17 9.09
N SER A 173 13.88 -25.20 10.32
CA SER A 173 14.70 -25.48 11.51
C SER A 173 14.58 -26.96 11.92
N ARG A 174 15.62 -27.77 11.63
CA ARG A 174 15.68 -29.19 12.06
C ARG A 174 15.90 -29.31 13.57
N PRO A 175 15.21 -30.20 14.29
CA PRO A 175 15.57 -30.55 15.66
C PRO A 175 16.82 -31.45 15.67
N LYS A 176 17.79 -31.14 16.55
CA LYS A 176 18.93 -32.02 16.85
C LYS A 176 18.39 -33.26 17.57
N GLY A 177 18.62 -34.43 16.98
CA GLY A 177 18.32 -35.72 17.59
C GLY A 177 19.10 -35.94 18.88
N LYS A 178 18.44 -36.56 19.85
CA LYS A 178 19.04 -37.13 21.05
C LYS A 178 19.25 -38.61 20.76
N ASP A 179 20.50 -39.04 20.78
CA ASP A 179 20.90 -40.43 20.70
C ASP A 179 20.48 -41.15 21.99
N ASP A 180 19.83 -42.31 21.84
CA ASP A 180 19.89 -43.47 22.74
C ASP A 180 19.78 -44.74 21.88
#